data_AF-D7M1U1-F1
#
_entry.id   AF-D7M1U1-F1
#
_cell.length_a   1.000
_cell.length_b   1.000
_cell.length_c   1.000
_cell.angle_alpha   90.00
_cell.angle_beta   90.00
_cell.angle_gamma   90.00
#
_symmetry.space_group_name_H-M   'P 1'
#
loop_
_entity.id
_entity.type
_entity.pdbx_description
1 polymer ?
#
loop_
_entity_poly.entity_id
_entity_poly.type
_entity_poly.pdbx_seq_one_letter_code
_entity_poly.pdbx_strand_id
1 'polypeptide(L)'
;MAAPGSVQKGDEEWRAILSPEQFRILRQKGTEYPGTGEYVNFDKEGIYGCGGCNAPLYKSTTKFNAGCGWPAFFEGIPGAITRTTDPDGRRTEINCATCGGHLGHVFKGEGFATPTDERHCVNSVSLKFTPATSSFSSLSVVVMADPVSEWRAVLSPEQFRILRQKGTETPGTGVYDKFFEEGIFSCVGCKTPLYKSTTKFDAGCGWPAFFEGLPGAINRTPDPDGRRTEITCAVCDGHLGHVHKGEGYATPTDERHCVNSVSINFNPAKPSSVT
;
A
#
# COMPACT_ATOMS: atom_id res chain seq x y z
N MET A 1 -16.73 11.51 13.15
CA MET A 1 -15.85 12.47 12.45
C MET A 1 -14.92 11.67 11.56
N ALA A 2 -14.86 11.97 10.25
CA ALA A 2 -14.08 11.19 9.28
C ALA A 2 -12.58 11.31 9.55
N ALA A 3 -11.86 10.19 9.45
CA ALA A 3 -10.44 10.12 9.79
C ALA A 3 -9.56 10.90 8.78
N PRO A 4 -8.51 11.61 9.22
CA PRO A 4 -7.64 12.38 8.32
C PRO A 4 -6.89 11.42 7.38
N GLY A 5 -6.91 11.71 6.07
CA GLY A 5 -6.46 10.84 4.98
C GLY A 5 -7.59 10.26 4.11
N SER A 6 -8.85 10.56 4.44
CA SER A 6 -10.00 10.11 3.65
C SER A 6 -10.03 10.77 2.27
N VAL A 7 -10.13 9.98 1.20
CA VAL A 7 -10.45 10.47 -0.15
C VAL A 7 -11.85 11.08 -0.13
N GLN A 8 -11.91 12.41 -0.15
CA GLN A 8 -13.15 13.17 -0.22
C GLN A 8 -13.45 13.44 -1.69
N LYS A 9 -14.48 12.78 -2.21
CA LYS A 9 -14.98 12.92 -3.57
C LYS A 9 -16.50 12.89 -3.54
N GLY A 10 -17.11 13.77 -4.33
CA GLY A 10 -18.57 13.81 -4.48
C GLY A 10 -19.09 12.60 -5.28
N ASP A 11 -20.40 12.35 -5.20
CA ASP A 11 -21.05 11.25 -5.92
C ASP A 11 -20.85 11.35 -7.43
N GLU A 12 -20.88 12.56 -8.00
CA GLU A 12 -20.64 12.78 -9.43
C GLU A 12 -19.22 12.38 -9.84
N GLU A 13 -18.21 12.73 -9.03
CA GLU A 13 -16.83 12.32 -9.28
C GLU A 13 -16.68 10.80 -9.19
N TRP A 14 -17.36 10.16 -8.24
CA TRP A 14 -17.35 8.71 -8.13
C TRP A 14 -18.04 8.03 -9.31
N ARG A 15 -19.17 8.56 -9.78
CA ARG A 15 -19.86 8.04 -10.98
C ARG A 15 -19.01 8.17 -12.24
N ALA A 16 -18.13 9.17 -12.29
CA ALA A 16 -17.23 9.37 -13.43
C ALA A 16 -16.08 8.35 -13.49
N ILE A 17 -15.67 7.78 -12.36
CA ILE A 17 -14.49 6.89 -12.28
C ILE A 17 -14.82 5.43 -11.94
N LEU A 18 -15.98 5.16 -11.36
CA LEU A 18 -16.45 3.82 -11.04
C LEU A 18 -17.38 3.29 -12.13
N SER A 19 -17.35 1.99 -12.36
CA SER A 19 -18.44 1.35 -13.12
C SER A 19 -19.77 1.51 -12.38
N PRO A 20 -20.93 1.40 -13.06
CA PRO A 20 -22.24 1.47 -12.41
C PRO A 20 -22.38 0.48 -11.25
N GLU A 21 -21.84 -0.73 -11.42
CA GLU A 21 -21.89 -1.78 -10.41
C GLU A 21 -20.95 -1.50 -9.23
N GLN A 22 -19.74 -0.99 -9.50
CA GLN A 22 -18.83 -0.51 -8.46
C GLN A 22 -19.45 0.63 -7.66
N PHE A 23 -20.11 1.58 -8.32
CA PHE A 23 -20.80 2.68 -7.64
C PHE A 23 -21.94 2.16 -6.77
N ARG A 24 -22.78 1.26 -7.30
CA ARG A 24 -23.89 0.62 -6.58
C ARG A 24 -23.40 -0.06 -5.30
N ILE A 25 -22.30 -0.80 -5.37
CA ILE A 25 -21.78 -1.54 -4.22
C ILE A 25 -20.99 -0.60 -3.29
N LEU A 26 -19.94 0.06 -3.77
CA LEU A 26 -19.03 0.87 -2.93
C LEU A 26 -19.70 2.12 -2.33
N ARG A 27 -20.69 2.73 -3.01
CA ARG A 27 -21.29 4.00 -2.58
C ARG A 27 -22.73 3.86 -2.11
N GLN A 28 -23.51 3.00 -2.76
CA GLN A 28 -24.92 2.78 -2.40
C GLN A 28 -25.13 1.56 -1.49
N LYS A 29 -24.05 0.97 -0.97
CA LYS A 29 -24.06 -0.20 -0.07
C LYS A 29 -24.81 -1.40 -0.64
N GLY A 30 -24.76 -1.58 -1.96
CA GLY A 30 -25.27 -2.75 -2.63
C GLY A 30 -24.46 -4.00 -2.32
N THR A 31 -25.00 -5.16 -2.68
CA THR A 31 -24.32 -6.46 -2.58
C THR A 31 -24.36 -7.16 -3.94
N GLU A 32 -23.26 -7.80 -4.35
CA GLU A 32 -23.21 -8.66 -5.54
C GLU A 32 -23.94 -9.99 -5.26
N TYR A 33 -24.42 -10.66 -6.30
CA TYR A 33 -25.08 -11.97 -6.12
C TYR A 33 -24.06 -13.03 -5.64
N PRO A 34 -24.49 -13.99 -4.79
CA PRO A 34 -23.61 -15.05 -4.33
C PRO A 34 -23.16 -15.94 -5.49
N GLY A 35 -21.87 -16.27 -5.52
CA GLY A 35 -21.25 -17.17 -6.47
C GLY A 35 -20.87 -16.54 -7.81
N THR A 36 -21.19 -15.26 -8.03
CA THR A 36 -20.94 -14.59 -9.33
C THR A 36 -19.66 -13.77 -9.37
N GLY A 37 -19.08 -13.45 -8.20
CA GLY A 37 -17.94 -12.56 -8.09
C GLY A 37 -16.63 -13.15 -8.61
N GLU A 38 -15.80 -12.31 -9.24
CA GLU A 38 -14.48 -12.70 -9.81
C GLU A 38 -13.57 -13.40 -8.79
N TYR A 39 -13.62 -12.97 -7.52
CA TYR A 39 -12.66 -13.41 -6.51
C TYR A 39 -13.18 -14.52 -5.59
N VAL A 40 -14.36 -15.09 -5.87
CA VAL A 40 -14.93 -16.18 -5.07
C VAL A 40 -14.00 -17.40 -5.05
N ASN A 41 -13.70 -17.95 -6.24
CA ASN A 41 -12.84 -19.13 -6.43
C ASN A 41 -11.43 -18.74 -6.93
N PHE A 42 -10.93 -17.60 -6.48
CA PHE A 42 -9.65 -17.05 -6.93
C PHE A 42 -8.59 -17.15 -5.82
N ASP A 43 -7.53 -17.91 -6.07
CA ASP A 43 -6.54 -18.29 -5.05
C ASP A 43 -5.11 -17.98 -5.50
N LYS A 44 -4.89 -16.85 -6.19
CA LYS A 44 -3.55 -16.37 -6.54
C LYS A 44 -2.92 -15.60 -5.39
N GLU A 45 -1.60 -15.71 -5.26
CA GLU A 45 -0.82 -14.93 -4.30
C GLU A 45 -0.75 -13.45 -4.69
N GLY A 46 -1.03 -12.54 -3.76
CA GLY A 46 -1.08 -11.11 -4.03
C GLY A 46 -1.84 -10.28 -2.98
N ILE A 47 -2.15 -9.03 -3.34
CA ILE A 47 -2.87 -8.06 -2.51
C ILE A 47 -4.21 -7.72 -3.16
N TYR A 48 -5.27 -7.71 -2.36
CA TYR A 48 -6.57 -7.18 -2.76
C TYR A 48 -6.67 -5.74 -2.28
N GLY A 49 -6.69 -4.80 -3.22
CA GLY A 49 -6.92 -3.38 -2.98
C GLY A 49 -8.39 -3.00 -3.11
N CYS A 50 -8.74 -1.80 -2.65
CA CYS A 50 -10.07 -1.23 -2.81
C CYS A 50 -10.35 -0.90 -4.28
N GLY A 51 -11.45 -1.40 -4.83
CA GLY A 51 -11.88 -1.11 -6.21
C GLY A 51 -12.12 0.38 -6.49
N GLY A 52 -12.33 1.20 -5.45
CA GLY A 52 -12.56 2.64 -5.60
C GLY A 52 -11.31 3.52 -5.47
N CYS A 53 -10.42 3.23 -4.51
CA CYS A 53 -9.25 4.10 -4.24
C CYS A 53 -7.90 3.37 -4.34
N ASN A 54 -7.90 2.09 -4.67
CA ASN A 54 -6.73 1.22 -4.75
C ASN A 54 -5.96 1.01 -3.42
N ALA A 55 -6.43 1.55 -2.30
CA ALA A 55 -5.81 1.31 -0.99
C ALA A 55 -5.78 -0.20 -0.67
N PRO A 56 -4.66 -0.73 -0.16
CA PRO A 56 -4.52 -2.17 0.11
C PRO A 56 -5.44 -2.57 1.27
N LEU A 57 -6.25 -3.61 1.08
CA LEU A 57 -7.26 -4.07 2.04
C LEU A 57 -6.93 -5.44 2.65
N TYR A 58 -6.58 -6.42 1.81
CA TYR A 58 -6.38 -7.81 2.23
C TYR A 58 -5.16 -8.43 1.55
N LYS A 59 -4.59 -9.46 2.19
CA LYS A 59 -3.56 -10.33 1.58
C LYS A 59 -4.20 -11.64 1.10
N SER A 60 -3.69 -12.23 0.03
CA SER A 60 -4.04 -13.60 -0.40
C SER A 60 -3.94 -14.61 0.74
N THR A 61 -2.90 -14.51 1.56
CA THR A 61 -2.68 -15.40 2.72
C THR A 61 -3.77 -15.32 3.79
N THR A 62 -4.59 -14.27 3.77
CA THR A 62 -5.74 -14.12 4.69
C THR A 62 -7.06 -14.59 4.08
N LYS A 63 -7.06 -14.93 2.79
CA LYS A 63 -8.24 -15.45 2.08
C LYS A 63 -8.45 -16.92 2.44
N PHE A 64 -9.70 -17.32 2.60
CA PHE A 64 -10.07 -18.72 2.81
C PHE A 64 -11.42 -19.04 2.17
N ASN A 65 -11.73 -20.32 2.00
CA ASN A 65 -13.04 -20.75 1.51
C ASN A 65 -14.02 -20.93 2.67
N ALA A 66 -14.95 -19.98 2.82
CA ALA A 66 -16.01 -20.05 3.82
C ALA A 66 -17.32 -20.68 3.31
N GLY A 67 -17.42 -21.03 2.02
CA GLY A 67 -18.65 -21.53 1.41
C GLY A 67 -19.80 -20.51 1.36
N CYS A 68 -19.54 -19.23 1.63
CA CYS A 68 -20.60 -18.22 1.74
C CYS A 68 -21.04 -17.61 0.40
N GLY A 69 -20.38 -17.93 -0.72
CA GLY A 69 -20.70 -17.38 -2.05
C GLY A 69 -20.01 -16.05 -2.38
N TRP A 70 -19.17 -15.53 -1.48
CA TRP A 70 -18.36 -14.32 -1.68
C TRP A 70 -16.91 -14.60 -1.27
N PRO A 71 -15.91 -13.86 -1.76
CA PRO A 71 -14.56 -13.95 -1.22
C PRO A 71 -14.56 -13.65 0.29
N ALA A 72 -13.92 -14.55 1.03
CA ALA A 72 -13.84 -14.48 2.49
C ALA A 72 -12.40 -14.30 2.95
N PHE A 73 -12.20 -13.40 3.91
CA PHE A 73 -10.90 -13.15 4.55
C PHE A 73 -11.05 -13.21 6.07
N PHE A 74 -10.02 -13.70 6.77
CA PHE A 74 -10.06 -13.73 8.24
C PHE A 74 -9.43 -12.49 8.88
N GLU A 75 -8.68 -11.69 8.12
CA GLU A 75 -8.01 -10.50 8.63
C GLU A 75 -7.76 -9.51 7.49
N GLY A 76 -7.97 -8.21 7.74
CA GLY A 76 -7.55 -7.15 6.84
C GLY A 76 -6.19 -6.58 7.23
N ILE A 77 -5.55 -5.87 6.29
CA ILE A 77 -4.32 -5.14 6.57
C ILE A 77 -4.58 -4.14 7.72
N PRO A 78 -3.69 -4.04 8.73
CA PRO A 78 -3.91 -3.18 9.89
C PRO A 78 -4.25 -1.74 9.49
N GLY A 79 -5.39 -1.23 9.98
CA GLY A 79 -5.88 0.12 9.70
C GLY A 79 -6.57 0.31 8.33
N ALA A 80 -6.66 -0.72 7.48
CA ALA A 80 -7.25 -0.61 6.14
C ALA A 80 -8.79 -0.64 6.13
N ILE A 81 -9.42 -1.18 7.18
CA ILE A 81 -10.86 -1.42 7.25
C ILE A 81 -11.46 -0.74 8.47
N THR A 82 -12.55 -0.02 8.27
CA THR A 82 -13.42 0.50 9.35
C THR A 82 -14.63 -0.41 9.52
N ARG A 83 -15.09 -0.56 10.76
CA ARG A 83 -16.23 -1.41 11.13
C ARG A 83 -17.34 -0.54 11.70
N THR A 84 -18.55 -0.72 11.18
CA THR A 84 -19.75 -0.01 11.64
C THR A 84 -20.87 -1.01 11.86
N THR A 85 -21.47 -1.04 13.04
CA THR A 85 -22.63 -1.91 13.29
C THR A 85 -23.83 -1.44 12.47
N ASP A 86 -24.48 -2.36 11.77
CA ASP A 86 -25.72 -2.09 11.03
C ASP A 86 -26.82 -1.60 12.00
N PRO A 87 -27.80 -0.80 11.54
CA PRO A 87 -28.90 -0.33 12.37
C PRO A 87 -29.73 -1.43 13.05
N ASP A 88 -29.74 -2.64 12.47
CA ASP A 88 -30.44 -3.80 13.03
C ASP A 88 -29.66 -4.48 14.17
N GLY A 89 -28.42 -4.07 14.42
CA GLY A 89 -27.53 -4.61 15.45
C GLY A 89 -27.01 -6.03 15.17
N ARG A 90 -27.32 -6.61 14.00
CA ARG A 90 -27.05 -8.03 13.71
C ARG A 90 -25.78 -8.25 12.91
N ARG A 91 -25.39 -7.27 12.09
CA ARG A 91 -24.21 -7.38 11.22
C ARG A 91 -23.30 -6.19 11.43
N THR A 92 -22.02 -6.38 11.13
CA THR A 92 -21.02 -5.31 11.17
C THR A 92 -20.56 -5.03 9.76
N GLU A 93 -20.97 -3.89 9.21
CA GLU A 93 -20.50 -3.37 7.93
C GLU A 93 -18.99 -3.14 7.99
N ILE A 94 -18.30 -3.53 6.92
CA ILE A 94 -16.90 -3.20 6.69
C ILE A 94 -16.77 -2.23 5.53
N ASN A 95 -16.04 -1.14 5.76
CA ASN A 95 -15.76 -0.11 4.76
C ASN A 95 -14.25 0.09 4.61
N CYS A 96 -13.83 0.57 3.44
CA CYS A 96 -12.45 1.00 3.22
C CYS A 96 -12.16 2.23 4.10
N ALA A 97 -11.14 2.14 4.96
CA ALA A 97 -10.75 3.24 5.84
C ALA A 97 -10.26 4.49 5.09
N THR A 98 -9.80 4.32 3.83
CA THR A 98 -9.27 5.41 3.01
C THR A 98 -10.34 6.17 2.25
N CYS A 99 -11.39 5.53 1.73
CA CYS A 99 -12.39 6.25 0.92
C CYS A 99 -13.84 6.06 1.40
N GLY A 100 -14.06 5.32 2.49
CA GLY A 100 -15.39 5.00 3.02
C GLY A 100 -16.20 4.02 2.17
N GLY A 101 -15.62 3.46 1.10
CA GLY A 101 -16.33 2.55 0.19
C GLY A 101 -16.79 1.28 0.90
N HIS A 102 -18.05 0.89 0.71
CA HIS A 102 -18.64 -0.32 1.24
C HIS A 102 -17.97 -1.57 0.65
N LEU A 103 -17.50 -2.47 1.52
CA LEU A 103 -16.83 -3.70 1.13
C LEU A 103 -17.76 -4.91 1.30
N GLY A 104 -18.53 -4.95 2.39
CA GLY A 104 -19.40 -6.06 2.76
C GLY A 104 -19.63 -6.08 4.27
N HIS A 105 -19.59 -7.27 4.88
CA HIS A 105 -19.80 -7.45 6.31
C HIS A 105 -18.77 -8.39 6.95
N VAL A 106 -18.50 -8.20 8.24
CA VAL A 106 -17.72 -9.12 9.05
C VAL A 106 -18.61 -9.86 10.06
N PHE A 107 -18.37 -11.15 10.19
CA PHE A 107 -19.00 -12.06 11.14
C PHE A 107 -17.91 -12.67 12.02
N LYS A 108 -18.24 -13.03 13.27
CA LYS A 108 -17.30 -13.63 14.22
C LYS A 108 -17.96 -14.78 14.96
N GLY A 109 -17.16 -15.72 15.47
CA GLY A 109 -17.67 -16.79 16.33
C GLY A 109 -18.42 -17.88 15.57
N GLU A 110 -18.10 -18.06 14.28
CA GLU A 110 -18.74 -19.06 13.42
C GLU A 110 -17.99 -20.41 13.46
N GLY A 111 -16.84 -20.46 14.13
CA GLY A 111 -16.05 -21.68 14.34
C GLY A 111 -15.15 -22.04 13.15
N PHE A 112 -14.73 -21.05 12.36
CA PHE A 112 -13.76 -21.28 11.30
C PHE A 112 -12.38 -21.56 11.89
N ALA A 113 -11.65 -22.49 11.27
CA ALA A 113 -10.27 -22.83 11.64
C ALA A 113 -9.27 -21.77 11.14
N THR A 114 -9.52 -20.50 11.44
CA THR A 114 -8.67 -19.34 11.11
C THR A 114 -8.16 -18.69 12.40
N PRO A 115 -7.03 -17.97 12.38
CA PRO A 115 -6.44 -17.40 13.60
C PRO A 115 -7.36 -16.46 14.40
N THR A 116 -8.31 -15.81 13.73
CA THR A 116 -9.17 -14.78 14.32
C THR A 116 -10.61 -15.24 14.52
N ASP A 117 -11.02 -16.38 13.93
CA ASP A 117 -12.42 -16.80 13.78
C ASP A 117 -13.35 -15.66 13.30
N GLU A 118 -12.78 -14.79 12.46
CA GLU A 118 -13.53 -13.76 11.75
C GLU A 118 -13.72 -14.18 10.29
N ARG A 119 -14.88 -13.82 9.75
CA ARG A 119 -15.19 -13.96 8.33
C ARG A 119 -15.61 -12.61 7.78
N HIS A 120 -14.67 -11.95 7.11
CA HIS A 120 -14.95 -10.80 6.27
C HIS A 120 -15.54 -11.31 4.95
N CYS A 121 -16.86 -11.18 4.80
CA CYS A 121 -17.59 -11.51 3.59
C CYS A 121 -17.60 -10.27 2.68
N VAL A 122 -16.83 -10.30 1.61
CA VAL A 122 -16.53 -9.11 0.80
C VAL A 122 -17.11 -9.23 -0.60
N ASN A 123 -17.62 -8.15 -1.18
CA ASN A 123 -17.98 -8.12 -2.59
C ASN A 123 -16.72 -8.11 -3.45
N SER A 124 -16.61 -9.01 -4.42
CA SER A 124 -15.52 -9.04 -5.40
C SER A 124 -15.43 -7.73 -6.18
N VAL A 125 -16.56 -7.13 -6.54
CA VAL A 125 -16.63 -5.82 -7.21
C VAL A 125 -15.98 -4.69 -6.39
N SER A 126 -15.97 -4.81 -5.05
CA SER A 126 -15.31 -3.84 -4.18
C SER A 126 -13.80 -4.02 -4.10
N LEU A 127 -13.24 -5.04 -4.75
CA LEU A 127 -11.82 -5.40 -4.72
C LEU A 127 -11.16 -5.22 -6.10
N LYS A 128 -9.84 -5.04 -6.07
CA LYS A 128 -8.96 -5.13 -7.24
C LYS A 128 -7.72 -5.91 -6.84
N PHE A 129 -7.42 -6.99 -7.56
CA PHE A 129 -6.29 -7.85 -7.22
C PHE A 129 -4.97 -7.40 -7.88
N THR A 130 -3.88 -7.44 -7.12
CA THR A 130 -2.50 -7.23 -7.58
C THR A 130 -1.67 -8.46 -7.27
N PRO A 131 -1.22 -9.25 -8.26
CA PRO A 131 -0.49 -10.50 -8.01
C PRO A 131 0.90 -10.25 -7.38
N ALA A 132 1.32 -11.12 -6.48
CA ALA A 132 2.63 -11.07 -5.80
C ALA A 132 3.81 -11.29 -6.77
N THR A 133 3.59 -12.02 -7.87
CA THR A 133 4.61 -12.36 -8.87
C THR A 133 4.40 -11.65 -10.22
N SER A 134 3.41 -10.76 -10.34
CA SER A 134 3.26 -9.98 -11.56
C SER A 134 4.32 -8.89 -11.56
N SER A 135 5.39 -9.13 -12.31
CA SER A 135 6.00 -8.11 -13.17
C SER A 135 4.89 -7.17 -13.68
N PHE A 136 5.05 -5.87 -13.43
CA PHE A 136 4.07 -4.83 -13.69
C PHE A 136 3.57 -4.84 -15.16
N SER A 137 2.32 -5.23 -15.37
CA SER A 137 1.46 -4.88 -16.51
C SER A 137 0.07 -5.45 -16.19
N SER A 138 -1.07 -4.76 -16.12
CA SER A 138 -1.54 -3.39 -16.43
C SER A 138 -2.84 -3.21 -15.60
N LEU A 139 -3.17 -2.05 -15.01
CA LEU A 139 -4.14 -1.07 -15.55
C LEU A 139 -4.32 0.12 -14.58
N SER A 140 -4.08 1.33 -15.11
CA SER A 140 -4.26 2.69 -14.57
C SER A 140 -3.57 3.03 -13.25
N VAL A 141 -2.28 2.72 -13.18
CA VAL A 141 -1.34 3.79 -12.85
C VAL A 141 -1.16 4.54 -14.18
N VAL A 142 -1.12 5.88 -14.17
CA VAL A 142 -0.35 6.55 -15.20
C VAL A 142 1.08 6.06 -15.00
N VAL A 143 1.40 4.93 -15.62
CA VAL A 143 2.74 4.65 -16.09
C VAL A 143 2.95 5.80 -17.05
N MET A 144 3.48 6.91 -16.53
CA MET A 144 4.08 7.92 -17.37
C MET A 144 5.19 7.16 -18.07
N ALA A 145 4.85 6.65 -19.25
CA ALA A 145 5.67 5.81 -20.07
C ALA A 145 6.80 6.67 -20.62
N ASP A 146 7.69 7.09 -19.72
CA ASP A 146 8.93 7.77 -19.99
C ASP A 146 8.90 8.73 -21.19
N PRO A 147 8.09 9.81 -21.12
CA PRO A 147 8.65 11.07 -21.53
C PRO A 147 9.03 11.77 -20.23
N VAL A 148 10.34 11.85 -20.01
CA VAL A 148 11.04 12.78 -19.11
C VAL A 148 10.29 14.13 -18.91
N SER A 149 9.56 14.62 -19.93
CA SER A 149 8.75 15.83 -19.88
C SER A 149 7.62 15.82 -18.84
N GLU A 150 6.94 14.70 -18.61
CA GLU A 150 5.79 14.67 -17.67
C GLU A 150 6.26 14.75 -16.22
N TRP A 151 7.38 14.08 -15.88
CA TRP A 151 7.96 14.15 -14.54
C TRP A 151 8.56 15.53 -14.22
N ARG A 152 9.07 16.25 -15.22
CA ARG A 152 9.53 17.64 -15.04
C ARG A 152 8.41 18.61 -14.65
N ALA A 153 7.16 18.29 -14.97
CA ALA A 153 6.01 19.13 -14.63
C ALA A 153 5.53 18.93 -13.19
N VAL A 154 5.83 17.78 -12.57
CA VAL A 154 5.28 17.40 -11.25
C VAL A 154 6.33 17.24 -10.15
N LEU A 155 7.60 17.10 -10.50
CA LEU A 155 8.72 17.02 -9.56
C LEU A 155 9.44 18.37 -9.48
N SER A 156 9.92 18.71 -8.29
CA SER A 156 10.92 19.78 -8.18
C SER A 156 12.19 19.41 -8.96
N PRO A 157 13.03 20.38 -9.36
CA PRO A 157 14.28 20.09 -10.06
C PRO A 157 15.16 19.06 -9.34
N GLU A 158 15.22 19.14 -8.01
CA GLU A 158 16.03 18.26 -7.19
C GLU A 158 15.40 16.86 -7.04
N GLN A 159 14.07 16.78 -6.91
CA GLN A 159 13.34 15.52 -6.98
C GLN A 159 13.52 14.85 -8.34
N PHE A 160 13.45 15.60 -9.43
CA PHE A 160 13.67 15.08 -10.77
C PHE A 160 15.10 14.55 -10.93
N ARG A 161 16.11 15.32 -10.50
CA ARG A 161 17.51 14.91 -10.53
C ARG A 161 17.74 13.59 -9.80
N ILE A 162 17.16 13.44 -8.62
CA ILE A 162 17.32 12.23 -7.81
C ILE A 162 16.51 11.08 -8.40
N LEU A 163 15.17 11.20 -8.52
CA LEU A 163 14.31 10.09 -8.92
C LEU A 163 14.51 9.65 -10.38
N ARG A 164 14.89 10.56 -11.29
CA ARG A 164 14.94 10.28 -12.75
C ARG A 164 16.33 10.30 -13.34
N GLN A 165 17.25 11.10 -12.79
CA GLN A 165 18.65 11.16 -13.25
C GLN A 165 19.60 10.39 -12.33
N LYS A 166 19.06 9.60 -11.39
CA LYS A 166 19.82 8.76 -10.44
C LYS A 166 20.84 9.57 -9.64
N GLY A 167 20.49 10.83 -9.34
CA GLY A 167 21.29 11.69 -8.50
C GLY A 167 21.25 11.25 -7.04
N THR A 168 22.21 11.76 -6.25
CA THR A 168 22.25 11.60 -4.80
C THR A 168 22.28 12.97 -4.13
N GLU A 169 21.51 13.17 -3.07
CA GLU A 169 21.58 14.38 -2.23
C GLU A 169 22.89 14.41 -1.45
N THR A 170 23.34 15.60 -1.04
CA THR A 170 24.57 15.72 -0.24
C THR A 170 24.39 15.02 1.12
N PRO A 171 25.38 14.23 1.59
CA PRO A 171 25.27 13.57 2.88
C PRO A 171 25.12 14.60 4.02
N GLY A 172 24.24 14.29 4.97
CA GLY A 172 23.93 15.12 6.14
C GLY A 172 23.00 16.30 5.87
N THR A 173 22.60 16.55 4.62
CA THR A 173 21.67 17.65 4.30
C THR A 173 20.21 17.20 4.20
N GLY A 174 19.97 15.90 4.12
CA GLY A 174 18.65 15.31 3.96
C GLY A 174 17.80 15.43 5.22
N VAL A 175 16.56 15.91 5.07
CA VAL A 175 15.62 16.12 6.20
C VAL A 175 15.29 14.84 6.97
N TYR A 176 15.51 13.66 6.38
CA TYR A 176 15.19 12.38 7.02
C TYR A 176 16.40 11.62 7.56
N ASP A 177 17.63 12.13 7.42
CA ASP A 177 18.85 11.47 7.92
C ASP A 177 18.73 11.19 9.44
N LYS A 178 18.58 12.26 10.24
CA LYS A 178 18.44 12.18 11.70
C LYS A 178 16.99 12.24 12.20
N PHE A 179 16.04 11.84 11.35
CA PHE A 179 14.62 11.82 11.67
C PHE A 179 14.16 10.42 12.08
N PHE A 180 13.46 10.27 13.21
CA PHE A 180 13.07 8.96 13.76
C PHE A 180 11.63 8.91 14.29
N GLU A 181 10.74 9.78 13.79
CA GLU A 181 9.33 9.75 14.17
C GLU A 181 8.61 8.49 13.67
N GLU A 182 7.58 8.06 14.41
CA GLU A 182 6.76 6.91 14.03
C GLU A 182 5.85 7.22 12.84
N GLY A 183 5.93 6.40 11.80
CA GLY A 183 5.16 6.54 10.58
C GLY A 183 5.65 5.68 9.42
N ILE A 184 5.22 6.06 8.21
CA ILE A 184 5.51 5.39 6.94
C ILE A 184 6.20 6.36 5.99
N PHE A 185 7.30 5.91 5.38
CA PHE A 185 7.95 6.64 4.29
C PHE A 185 7.40 6.15 2.95
N SER A 186 6.93 7.07 2.12
CA SER A 186 6.36 6.80 0.80
C SER A 186 7.18 7.44 -0.31
N CYS A 187 7.16 6.88 -1.51
CA CYS A 187 7.81 7.45 -2.67
C CYS A 187 7.28 8.87 -2.96
N VAL A 188 8.17 9.82 -3.22
CA VAL A 188 7.78 11.18 -3.59
C VAL A 188 7.02 11.22 -4.91
N GLY A 189 7.45 10.42 -5.89
CA GLY A 189 6.88 10.40 -7.24
C GLY A 189 5.48 9.81 -7.31
N CYS A 190 5.26 8.62 -6.76
CA CYS A 190 3.99 7.88 -6.92
C CYS A 190 3.21 7.65 -5.61
N LYS A 191 3.73 8.12 -4.47
CA LYS A 191 3.12 7.99 -3.13
C LYS A 191 3.01 6.56 -2.58
N THR A 192 3.52 5.57 -3.31
CA THR A 192 3.61 4.18 -2.83
C THR A 192 4.37 4.10 -1.51
N PRO A 193 3.83 3.45 -0.47
CA PRO A 193 4.55 3.14 0.76
C PRO A 193 5.81 2.32 0.49
N LEU A 194 6.95 2.76 1.03
CA LEU A 194 8.26 2.13 0.82
C LEU A 194 8.83 1.52 2.10
N TYR A 195 8.80 2.26 3.21
CA TYR A 195 9.44 1.84 4.46
C TYR A 195 8.56 2.15 5.66
N LYS A 196 8.70 1.33 6.72
CA LYS A 196 8.20 1.66 8.05
C LYS A 196 9.30 2.37 8.82
N SER A 197 8.94 3.36 9.64
CA SER A 197 9.85 3.96 10.63
C SER A 197 10.53 2.92 11.52
N THR A 198 9.86 1.82 11.87
CA THR A 198 10.42 0.71 12.65
C THR A 198 11.56 -0.03 11.97
N THR A 199 11.73 0.12 10.64
CA THR A 199 12.88 -0.44 9.92
C THR A 199 14.02 0.57 9.75
N LYS A 200 13.82 1.83 10.16
CA LYS A 200 14.83 2.87 10.10
C LYS A 200 15.82 2.72 11.27
N PHE A 201 17.10 2.97 11.00
CA PHE A 201 18.15 2.97 12.03
C PHE A 201 19.20 4.04 11.72
N ASP A 202 20.04 4.38 12.72
CA ASP A 202 21.18 5.28 12.50
C ASP A 202 22.38 4.50 11.99
N ALA A 203 22.69 4.64 10.69
CA ALA A 203 23.85 4.02 10.07
C ALA A 203 25.08 4.95 10.02
N GLY A 204 24.95 6.22 10.42
CA GLY A 204 26.04 7.20 10.32
C GLY A 204 26.48 7.53 8.88
N CYS A 205 25.73 7.11 7.85
CA CYS A 205 26.11 7.32 6.45
C CYS A 205 25.75 8.70 5.89
N GLY A 206 24.99 9.53 6.63
CA GLY A 206 24.55 10.85 6.18
C GLY A 206 23.28 10.85 5.32
N TRP A 207 22.55 9.73 5.30
CA TRP A 207 21.28 9.55 4.60
C TRP A 207 20.37 8.66 5.44
N PRO A 208 19.03 8.76 5.31
CA PRO A 208 18.13 7.82 5.97
C PRO A 208 18.45 6.38 5.58
N ALA A 209 18.64 5.54 6.60
CA ALA A 209 18.98 4.15 6.46
C ALA A 209 17.85 3.25 6.98
N PHE A 210 17.48 2.25 6.18
CA PHE A 210 16.49 1.23 6.55
C PHE A 210 17.06 -0.16 6.36
N PHE A 211 16.69 -1.11 7.22
CA PHE A 211 17.14 -2.50 7.07
C PHE A 211 16.19 -3.35 6.22
N GLU A 212 14.97 -2.88 6.01
CA GLU A 212 13.96 -3.60 5.24
C GLU A 212 12.91 -2.64 4.67
N GLY A 213 12.53 -2.84 3.41
CA GLY A 213 11.39 -2.18 2.78
C GLY A 213 10.11 -2.99 2.88
N LEU A 214 8.97 -2.33 2.68
CA LEU A 214 7.69 -3.01 2.59
C LEU A 214 7.71 -4.06 1.47
N PRO A 215 7.08 -5.24 1.69
CA PRO A 215 7.07 -6.31 0.69
C PRO A 215 6.61 -5.83 -0.68
N GLY A 216 7.43 -6.07 -1.71
CA GLY A 216 7.15 -5.70 -3.10
C GLY A 216 7.29 -4.20 -3.43
N ALA A 217 7.72 -3.35 -2.49
CA ALA A 217 7.79 -1.91 -2.71
C ALA A 217 9.08 -1.43 -3.41
N ILE A 218 10.14 -2.26 -3.42
CA ILE A 218 11.49 -1.88 -3.84
C ILE A 218 12.02 -2.86 -4.88
N ASN A 219 12.39 -2.34 -6.05
CA ASN A 219 13.17 -3.04 -7.07
C ASN A 219 14.66 -2.96 -6.74
N ARG A 220 15.42 -4.01 -7.10
CA ARG A 220 16.86 -4.11 -6.87
C ARG A 220 17.57 -4.39 -8.18
N THR A 221 18.53 -3.55 -8.54
CA THR A 221 19.30 -3.68 -9.77
C THR A 221 20.80 -3.59 -9.44
N PRO A 222 21.56 -4.68 -9.60
CA PRO A 222 23.01 -4.62 -9.44
C PRO A 222 23.64 -3.62 -10.41
N ASP A 223 24.54 -2.78 -9.92
CA ASP A 223 25.34 -1.90 -10.77
C ASP A 223 26.22 -2.74 -11.72
N PRO A 224 26.59 -2.23 -12.90
CA PRO A 224 27.44 -2.95 -13.85
C PRO A 224 28.79 -3.42 -13.29
N ASP A 225 29.30 -2.73 -12.25
CA ASP A 225 30.54 -3.08 -11.58
C ASP A 225 30.37 -4.20 -10.53
N GLY A 226 29.13 -4.62 -10.25
CA GLY A 226 28.76 -5.63 -9.27
C GLY A 226 28.99 -5.22 -7.82
N ARG A 227 29.39 -3.97 -7.54
CA ARG A 227 29.79 -3.51 -6.20
C ARG A 227 28.64 -2.92 -5.40
N ARG A 228 27.62 -2.39 -6.08
CA ARG A 228 26.44 -1.79 -5.45
C ARG A 228 25.17 -2.36 -6.04
N THR A 229 24.09 -2.30 -5.29
CA THR A 229 22.76 -2.63 -5.78
C THR A 229 21.89 -1.39 -5.68
N GLU A 230 21.53 -0.83 -6.82
CA GLU A 230 20.57 0.26 -6.92
C GLU A 230 19.21 -0.22 -6.39
N ILE A 231 18.55 0.66 -5.64
CA ILE A 231 17.16 0.47 -5.22
C ILE A 231 16.27 1.54 -5.86
N THR A 232 15.18 1.09 -6.49
CA THR A 232 14.17 1.96 -7.10
C THR A 232 12.77 1.62 -6.58
N CYS A 233 11.85 2.57 -6.64
CA CYS A 233 10.45 2.32 -6.30
C CYS A 233 9.84 1.33 -7.31
N ALA A 234 9.25 0.24 -6.83
CA ALA A 234 8.69 -0.79 -7.70
C ALA A 234 7.53 -0.31 -8.59
N VAL A 235 6.84 0.77 -8.21
CA VAL A 235 5.66 1.27 -8.93
C VAL A 235 6.00 2.28 -10.02
N CYS A 236 7.01 3.12 -9.83
CA CYS A 236 7.30 4.21 -10.77
C CYS A 236 8.76 4.29 -11.22
N ASP A 237 9.57 3.30 -10.84
CA ASP A 237 11.01 3.20 -11.12
C ASP A 237 11.82 4.44 -10.72
N GLY A 238 11.31 5.22 -9.75
CA GLY A 238 12.03 6.36 -9.21
C GLY A 238 13.23 5.88 -8.40
N HIS A 239 14.42 6.39 -8.72
CA HIS A 239 15.63 6.10 -7.97
C HIS A 239 15.50 6.54 -6.51
N LEU A 240 15.80 5.62 -5.60
CA LEU A 240 15.75 5.85 -4.15
C LEU A 240 17.16 5.97 -3.58
N GLY A 241 18.09 5.11 -4.03
CA GLY A 241 19.45 5.05 -3.52
C GLY A 241 20.09 3.69 -3.78
N HIS A 242 20.83 3.17 -2.79
CA HIS A 242 21.50 1.87 -2.90
C HIS A 242 21.32 1.02 -1.64
N VAL A 243 21.34 -0.29 -1.80
CA VAL A 243 21.39 -1.26 -0.70
C VAL A 243 22.76 -1.92 -0.59
N HIS A 244 23.24 -2.04 0.63
CA HIS A 244 24.49 -2.69 1.01
C HIS A 244 24.16 -3.82 1.98
N LYS A 245 24.95 -4.90 1.98
CA LYS A 245 24.73 -6.07 2.83
C LYS A 245 26.04 -6.47 3.51
N GLY A 246 25.96 -7.08 4.69
CA GLY A 246 27.14 -7.65 5.35
C GLY A 246 28.07 -6.59 5.95
N GLU A 247 27.53 -5.42 6.31
CA GLU A 247 28.31 -4.34 6.92
C GLU A 247 28.42 -4.50 8.45
N GLY A 248 27.73 -5.50 9.03
CA GLY A 248 27.81 -5.84 10.46
C GLY A 248 26.90 -4.99 11.34
N TYR A 249 25.81 -4.45 10.80
CA TYR A 249 24.83 -3.73 11.60
C TYR A 249 24.00 -4.71 12.42
N ALA A 250 23.68 -4.33 13.65
CA ALA A 250 22.81 -5.11 14.54
C ALA A 250 21.32 -4.95 14.14
N THR A 251 20.98 -5.24 12.89
CA THR A 251 19.62 -5.21 12.34
C THR A 251 19.20 -6.61 11.90
N PRO A 252 17.89 -6.93 11.82
CA PRO A 252 17.42 -8.27 11.49
C PRO A 252 17.95 -8.86 10.18
N THR A 253 18.24 -8.01 9.20
CA THR A 253 18.63 -8.41 7.84
C THR A 253 20.12 -8.17 7.54
N ASP A 254 20.83 -7.41 8.38
CA ASP A 254 22.16 -6.84 8.10
C ASP A 254 22.24 -6.19 6.70
N GLU A 255 21.12 -5.60 6.27
CA GLU A 255 21.04 -4.77 5.09
C GLU A 255 20.97 -3.30 5.49
N ARG A 256 21.56 -2.45 4.65
CA ARG A 256 21.46 -0.99 4.75
C ARG A 256 20.98 -0.43 3.43
N HIS A 257 19.68 -0.14 3.38
CA HIS A 257 19.06 0.67 2.33
C HIS A 257 19.40 2.14 2.61
N CYS A 258 20.38 2.67 1.90
CA CYS A 258 20.81 4.06 1.96
C CYS A 258 19.96 4.86 0.96
N VAL A 259 19.01 5.65 1.46
CA VAL A 259 17.95 6.28 0.66
C VAL A 259 18.12 7.79 0.64
N ASN A 260 17.80 8.45 -0.46
CA ASN A 260 17.74 9.91 -0.52
C ASN A 260 16.47 10.42 0.18
N SER A 261 16.58 11.38 1.09
CA SER A 261 15.45 12.05 1.74
C SER A 261 14.52 12.70 0.72
N VAL A 262 15.08 13.35 -0.31
CA VAL A 262 14.31 13.97 -1.41
C VAL A 262 13.48 12.95 -2.20
N SER A 263 13.82 11.66 -2.15
CA SER A 263 13.07 10.60 -2.86
C SER A 263 11.84 10.07 -2.11
N ILE A 264 11.69 10.44 -0.83
CA ILE A 264 10.65 9.91 0.06
C ILE A 264 9.89 11.04 0.78
N ASN A 265 8.66 10.77 1.19
CA ASN A 265 7.85 11.62 2.06
C ASN A 265 7.50 10.83 3.32
N PHE A 266 7.52 11.48 4.48
CA PHE A 266 7.06 10.87 5.72
C PHE A 266 5.56 11.12 5.95
N ASN A 267 4.85 10.06 6.32
CA ASN A 267 3.46 10.11 6.75
C ASN A 267 3.41 9.66 8.23
N PRO A 268 3.09 10.55 9.18
CA PRO A 268 3.08 10.20 10.60
C PRO A 268 2.05 9.11 10.90
N ALA A 269 2.39 8.21 11.83
CA ALA A 269 1.42 7.33 12.44
C ALA A 269 0.39 8.19 13.20
N LYS A 270 -0.90 7.85 13.10
CA LYS A 270 -1.92 8.55 13.90
C LYS A 270 -1.58 8.32 15.38
N PRO A 271 -1.64 9.36 16.24
CA PRO A 271 -1.45 9.16 17.67
C PRO A 271 -2.47 8.12 18.13
N SER A 272 -1.99 7.03 18.73
CA SER A 272 -2.84 6.07 19.41
C SER A 272 -3.63 6.84 20.45
N SER A 273 -4.94 6.95 20.26
CA SER A 273 -5.84 7.48 21.29
C SER A 273 -5.86 6.49 22.44
N VAL A 274 -4.92 6.64 23.37
CA VAL A 274 -4.91 5.93 24.65
C VAL A 274 -5.82 6.71 25.59
N THR A 275 -7.02 6.16 25.84
CA THR A 275 -7.80 6.38 27.06
C THR A 275 -7.13 5.72 28.25
#